data_AF-A0A1V5Y8Y5-F1
#
_entry.id   AF-A0A1V5Y8Y5-F1
#
_cell.length_a   1.000
_cell.length_b   1.000
_cell.length_c   1.000
_cell.angle_alpha   90.00
_cell.angle_beta   90.00
_cell.angle_gamma   90.00
#
_symmetry.space_group_name_H-M   'P 1'
#
loop_
_entity.id
_entity.type
_entity.pdbx_description
1 polymer ?
#
loop_
_entity_poly.entity_id
_entity_poly.type
_entity_poly.pdbx_seq_one_letter_code
_entity_poly.pdbx_strand_id
1 'polypeptide(L)'
;MKEKTVAIIATCDTKGNEANYLRERVRSYGMQGLIVDCGILKDPTVVPDISKHEVAAAAGHTIESLIARGSRGAAVDGMIEGVGAMVSKLYSENRIDALIAIGGAEGALLARAAMDALPLFMPKLTLSPVASGSHKFDEIIGYNDAMAMHTVVDILGINSISKRLFDNAVGAIVGMLNAKLAPETEKVVRIGITAAGTVTPPLVKIVLPMLEKKGYEVYSFHSNGVGGPCMDNLVNGGYFQGVIEYSLSELVGNLYGGLHKSRPDRMEAAIEAGVPLVAVPGVTSVVVLSTADAQAPAYEGRKKYYHNREITLVSLTEEECLAVANSFVDKINRAKPGKATVLLPLNGFSSQDKEGCALENVPGRNAILNVIRERLAPHIRMIEFPYHINDDEFALATANELLRMTQTDK
;
A
#
# COMPACT_ATOMS: atom_id res chain seq x y z
N MET A 1 -29.25 -13.90 -13.31
CA MET A 1 -28.05 -13.26 -12.74
C MET A 1 -27.68 -12.10 -13.65
N LYS A 2 -27.21 -10.98 -13.09
CA LYS A 2 -26.71 -9.86 -13.90
C LYS A 2 -25.54 -10.34 -14.77
N GLU A 3 -25.49 -9.91 -16.02
CA GLU A 3 -24.34 -10.14 -16.88
C GLU A 3 -23.11 -9.43 -16.29
N LYS A 4 -21.99 -10.15 -16.15
CA LYS A 4 -20.75 -9.58 -15.57
C LYS A 4 -20.13 -8.59 -16.56
N THR A 5 -19.62 -7.47 -16.05
CA THR A 5 -19.04 -6.41 -16.87
C THR A 5 -17.56 -6.21 -16.58
N VAL A 6 -16.73 -6.25 -17.62
CA VAL A 6 -15.30 -5.97 -17.57
C VAL A 6 -15.04 -4.56 -18.09
N ALA A 7 -14.52 -3.67 -17.25
CA ALA A 7 -14.03 -2.36 -17.67
C ALA A 7 -12.76 -2.54 -18.51
N ILE A 8 -12.69 -1.87 -19.66
CA ILE A 8 -11.52 -1.88 -20.55
C ILE A 8 -10.99 -0.44 -20.61
N ILE A 9 -9.88 -0.21 -19.92
CA ILE A 9 -9.23 1.10 -19.82
C ILE A 9 -8.18 1.22 -20.92
N ALA A 10 -8.35 2.21 -21.80
CA ALA A 10 -7.40 2.45 -22.89
C ALA A 10 -7.42 3.91 -23.36
N THR A 11 -6.30 4.38 -23.90
CA THR A 11 -6.24 5.63 -24.69
C THR A 11 -6.81 5.37 -26.08
N CYS A 12 -8.12 5.55 -26.29
CA CYS A 12 -8.80 5.06 -27.50
C CYS A 12 -8.44 5.85 -28.77
N ASP A 13 -7.84 7.03 -28.63
CA ASP A 13 -7.25 7.81 -29.71
C ASP A 13 -6.05 7.13 -30.40
N THR A 14 -5.41 6.19 -29.71
CA THR A 14 -4.27 5.41 -30.21
C THR A 14 -4.46 3.90 -30.15
N LYS A 15 -5.28 3.41 -29.21
CA LYS A 15 -5.46 1.98 -28.89
C LYS A 15 -6.92 1.53 -28.94
N GLY A 16 -7.78 2.27 -29.65
CA GLY A 16 -9.21 1.96 -29.70
C GLY A 16 -9.50 0.61 -30.36
N ASN A 17 -8.73 0.22 -31.38
CA ASN A 17 -8.90 -1.08 -32.04
C ASN A 17 -8.57 -2.25 -31.12
N GLU A 18 -7.50 -2.13 -30.33
CA GLU A 18 -7.06 -3.10 -29.32
C GLU A 18 -8.08 -3.20 -28.19
N ALA A 19 -8.58 -2.06 -27.69
CA ALA A 19 -9.66 -2.03 -26.70
C ALA A 19 -10.94 -2.71 -27.22
N ASN A 20 -11.31 -2.46 -28.48
CA ASN A 20 -12.44 -3.13 -29.10
C ASN A 20 -12.21 -4.64 -29.28
N TYR A 21 -10.99 -5.06 -29.63
CA TYR A 21 -10.67 -6.49 -29.68
C TYR A 21 -10.87 -7.15 -28.31
N LEU A 22 -10.38 -6.55 -27.23
CA LEU A 22 -10.63 -7.04 -25.87
C LEU A 22 -12.13 -7.12 -25.56
N ARG A 23 -12.91 -6.09 -25.95
CA ARG A 23 -14.38 -6.08 -25.78
C ARG A 23 -15.04 -7.27 -26.47
N GLU A 24 -14.68 -7.54 -27.73
CA GLU A 24 -15.23 -8.68 -28.48
C GLU A 24 -14.80 -10.03 -27.89
N ARG A 25 -13.57 -10.12 -27.36
CA ARG A 25 -13.12 -11.33 -26.66
C ARG A 25 -13.86 -11.54 -25.34
N VAL A 26 -14.08 -10.50 -24.54
CA VAL A 26 -14.92 -10.56 -23.33
C VAL A 26 -16.35 -11.01 -23.67
N ARG A 27 -16.96 -10.42 -24.71
CA ARG A 27 -18.29 -10.79 -25.22
C ARG A 27 -18.39 -12.26 -25.62
N SER A 28 -17.32 -12.82 -26.17
CA SER A 28 -17.32 -14.25 -26.55
C SER A 28 -17.45 -15.22 -25.35
N TYR A 29 -17.26 -14.75 -24.11
CA TYR A 29 -17.52 -15.50 -22.88
C TYR A 29 -18.89 -15.20 -22.24
N GLY A 30 -19.78 -14.47 -22.93
CA GLY A 30 -21.10 -14.09 -22.41
C GLY A 30 -21.03 -13.04 -21.29
N MET A 31 -20.06 -12.13 -21.39
CA MET A 31 -19.84 -11.01 -20.47
C MET A 31 -19.85 -9.69 -21.25
N GLN A 32 -20.10 -8.58 -20.58
CA GLN A 32 -20.06 -7.26 -21.19
C GLN A 32 -18.65 -6.65 -21.11
N GLY A 33 -18.09 -6.19 -22.21
CA GLY A 33 -16.90 -5.32 -22.21
C GLY A 33 -17.31 -3.86 -22.30
N LEU A 34 -16.98 -3.05 -21.28
CA LEU A 34 -17.27 -1.62 -21.19
C LEU A 34 -15.98 -0.82 -21.43
N ILE A 35 -15.88 -0.11 -22.55
CA ILE A 35 -14.69 0.67 -22.90
C ILE A 35 -14.72 2.04 -22.24
N VAL A 36 -13.68 2.37 -21.49
CA VAL A 36 -13.45 3.68 -20.88
C VAL A 36 -12.28 4.36 -21.60
N ASP A 37 -12.57 5.43 -22.31
CA ASP A 37 -11.56 6.19 -23.05
C ASP A 37 -10.80 7.16 -22.15
N CYS A 38 -9.49 6.96 -22.05
CA CYS A 38 -8.57 7.84 -21.32
C CYS A 38 -7.62 8.61 -22.26
N GLY A 39 -7.93 8.66 -23.56
CA GLY A 39 -7.18 9.42 -24.55
C GLY A 39 -7.34 10.93 -24.37
N ILE A 40 -6.41 11.70 -24.92
CA ILE A 40 -6.39 13.17 -24.77
C ILE A 40 -6.30 13.86 -26.13
N LEU A 41 -5.52 13.30 -27.06
CA LEU A 41 -4.99 14.07 -28.19
C LEU A 41 -5.96 14.11 -29.36
N LYS A 42 -6.57 12.98 -29.70
CA LYS A 42 -7.41 12.84 -30.90
C LYS A 42 -8.76 12.23 -30.54
N ASP A 43 -9.63 12.18 -31.54
CA ASP A 43 -10.86 11.42 -31.44
C ASP A 43 -10.55 9.91 -31.36
N PRO A 44 -11.35 9.16 -30.60
CA PRO A 44 -11.12 7.74 -30.42
C PRO A 44 -11.34 6.99 -31.74
N THR A 45 -10.55 5.94 -32.00
CA THR A 45 -10.69 5.14 -33.23
C THR A 45 -11.89 4.21 -33.20
N VAL A 46 -12.56 4.11 -32.05
CA VAL A 46 -13.78 3.34 -31.80
C VAL A 46 -14.70 4.15 -30.90
N VAL A 47 -16.01 3.90 -30.93
CA VAL A 47 -16.94 4.55 -29.99
C VAL A 47 -16.79 3.91 -28.60
N PRO A 48 -16.30 4.65 -27.58
CA PRO A 48 -16.20 4.14 -26.23
C PRO A 48 -17.57 4.18 -25.54
N ASP A 49 -17.74 3.37 -24.50
CA ASP A 49 -18.95 3.38 -23.67
C ASP A 49 -18.93 4.54 -22.65
N ILE A 50 -17.73 4.95 -22.23
CA ILE A 50 -17.47 6.17 -21.45
C ILE A 50 -16.41 7.00 -22.18
N SER A 51 -16.76 8.22 -22.54
CA SER A 51 -15.90 9.11 -23.30
C SER A 51 -14.79 9.77 -22.45
N LYS A 52 -13.70 10.19 -23.10
CA LYS A 52 -12.65 11.00 -22.45
C LYS A 52 -13.18 12.26 -21.75
N HIS A 53 -14.26 12.86 -22.27
CA HIS A 53 -14.89 14.03 -21.66
C HIS A 53 -15.59 13.68 -20.34
N GLU A 54 -16.27 12.54 -20.26
CA GLU A 54 -16.85 12.06 -19.01
C GLU A 54 -15.78 11.69 -17.99
N VAL A 55 -14.67 11.09 -18.43
CA VAL A 55 -13.52 10.79 -17.56
C VAL A 55 -12.91 12.07 -17.00
N ALA A 56 -12.61 13.08 -17.84
CA ALA A 56 -12.09 14.36 -17.37
C ALA A 56 -13.08 15.07 -16.41
N ALA A 57 -14.37 15.04 -16.73
CA ALA A 57 -15.41 15.66 -15.92
C ALA A 57 -15.54 15.03 -14.52
N ALA A 58 -15.24 13.74 -14.37
CA ALA A 58 -15.26 13.06 -13.07
C ALA A 58 -14.25 13.64 -12.06
N ALA A 59 -13.18 14.29 -12.54
CA ALA A 59 -12.22 15.04 -11.72
C ALA A 59 -12.43 16.57 -11.80
N GLY A 60 -13.55 17.05 -12.34
CA GLY A 60 -13.82 18.49 -12.47
C GLY A 60 -12.97 19.19 -13.53
N HIS A 61 -12.53 18.45 -14.56
CA HIS A 61 -11.75 18.99 -15.67
C HIS A 61 -12.53 18.91 -16.99
N THR A 62 -12.09 19.68 -17.99
CA THR A 62 -12.46 19.47 -19.39
C THR A 62 -11.23 19.06 -20.21
N ILE A 63 -11.42 18.36 -21.33
CA ILE A 63 -10.31 17.96 -22.21
C ILE A 63 -9.53 19.18 -22.70
N GLU A 64 -10.23 20.26 -23.02
CA GLU A 64 -9.63 21.53 -23.45
C GLU A 64 -8.76 22.14 -22.34
N SER A 65 -9.24 22.10 -21.10
CA SER A 65 -8.49 22.61 -19.93
C SER A 65 -7.22 21.80 -19.67
N LEU A 66 -7.23 20.48 -19.93
CA LEU A 66 -6.08 19.62 -19.76
C LEU A 66 -5.04 19.85 -20.86
N ILE A 67 -5.48 19.96 -22.11
CA ILE A 67 -4.61 20.28 -23.25
C ILE A 67 -3.94 21.66 -23.06
N ALA A 68 -4.69 22.64 -22.52
CA ALA A 68 -4.18 23.99 -22.26
C ALA A 68 -3.06 24.07 -21.21
N ARG A 69 -2.79 23.01 -20.44
CA ARG A 69 -1.70 22.96 -19.43
C ARG A 69 -0.29 22.97 -20.04
N GLY A 70 -0.17 22.91 -21.36
CA GLY A 70 1.07 23.20 -22.08
C GLY A 70 2.08 22.04 -22.16
N SER A 71 1.80 20.89 -21.55
CA SER A 71 2.58 19.66 -21.75
C SER A 71 1.70 18.41 -21.74
N ARG A 72 2.15 17.36 -22.44
CA ARG A 72 1.48 16.06 -22.43
C ARG A 72 1.40 15.45 -21.03
N GLY A 73 2.48 15.55 -20.25
CA GLY A 73 2.53 15.06 -18.87
C GLY A 73 1.45 15.70 -17.99
N ALA A 74 1.37 17.04 -17.97
CA ALA A 74 0.39 17.76 -17.16
C ALA A 74 -1.07 17.46 -17.56
N ALA A 75 -1.30 17.14 -18.84
CA ALA A 75 -2.62 16.71 -19.31
C ALA A 75 -2.94 15.28 -18.83
N VAL A 76 -1.95 14.36 -18.88
CA VAL A 76 -2.08 12.99 -18.38
C VAL A 76 -2.34 12.97 -16.87
N ASP A 77 -1.70 13.84 -16.09
CA ASP A 77 -1.95 13.94 -14.64
C ASP A 77 -3.42 14.20 -14.31
N GLY A 78 -4.06 15.13 -15.06
CA GLY A 78 -5.50 15.38 -14.88
C GLY A 78 -6.38 14.21 -15.33
N MET A 79 -5.96 13.43 -16.33
CA MET A 79 -6.66 12.21 -16.72
C MET A 79 -6.46 11.05 -15.75
N ILE A 80 -5.31 10.99 -15.05
CA ILE A 80 -5.05 10.04 -13.96
C ILE A 80 -6.07 10.24 -12.84
N GLU A 81 -6.32 11.50 -12.44
CA GLU A 81 -7.38 11.83 -11.48
C GLU A 81 -8.77 11.45 -12.02
N GLY A 82 -9.04 11.80 -13.28
CA GLY A 82 -10.32 11.52 -13.95
C GLY A 82 -10.65 10.04 -14.03
N VAL A 83 -9.69 9.19 -14.43
CA VAL A 83 -9.92 7.74 -14.56
C VAL A 83 -10.13 7.10 -13.20
N GLY A 84 -9.38 7.50 -12.16
CA GLY A 84 -9.60 7.02 -10.80
C GLY A 84 -11.01 7.35 -10.29
N ALA A 85 -11.44 8.62 -10.46
CA ALA A 85 -12.77 9.06 -10.05
C ALA A 85 -13.88 8.33 -10.84
N MET A 86 -13.72 8.18 -12.15
CA MET A 86 -14.69 7.48 -12.99
C MET A 86 -14.81 6.00 -12.62
N VAL A 87 -13.70 5.30 -12.42
CA VAL A 87 -13.72 3.88 -12.07
C VAL A 87 -14.33 3.66 -10.68
N SER A 88 -14.01 4.51 -9.71
CA SER A 88 -14.65 4.51 -8.38
C SER A 88 -16.17 4.69 -8.49
N LYS A 89 -16.62 5.63 -9.34
CA LYS A 89 -18.04 5.83 -9.63
C LYS A 89 -18.67 4.58 -10.25
N LEU A 90 -18.07 4.02 -11.29
CA LEU A 90 -18.57 2.81 -11.96
C LEU A 90 -18.67 1.63 -11.00
N TYR A 91 -17.70 1.47 -10.10
CA TYR A 91 -17.71 0.43 -9.08
C TYR A 91 -18.84 0.64 -8.06
N SER A 92 -18.98 1.84 -7.50
CA SER A 92 -20.05 2.15 -6.52
C SER A 92 -21.47 2.04 -7.11
N GLU A 93 -21.63 2.28 -8.42
CA GLU A 93 -22.86 2.03 -9.17
C GLU A 93 -23.06 0.54 -9.56
N ASN A 94 -22.18 -0.36 -9.11
CA ASN A 94 -22.14 -1.78 -9.46
C ASN A 94 -22.08 -2.03 -10.98
N ARG A 95 -21.48 -1.15 -11.78
CA ARG A 95 -21.47 -1.23 -13.25
C ARG A 95 -20.32 -2.06 -13.81
N ILE A 96 -19.35 -2.44 -12.99
CA ILE A 96 -18.15 -3.20 -13.37
C ILE A 96 -17.84 -4.25 -12.30
N ASP A 97 -17.38 -5.42 -12.74
CA ASP A 97 -17.03 -6.59 -11.92
C ASP A 97 -15.55 -6.96 -12.03
N ALA A 98 -14.87 -6.48 -13.08
CA ALA A 98 -13.44 -6.63 -13.30
C ALA A 98 -12.87 -5.48 -14.13
N LEU A 99 -11.54 -5.38 -14.19
CA LEU A 99 -10.84 -4.38 -14.98
C LEU A 99 -9.69 -4.99 -15.79
N ILE A 100 -9.62 -4.62 -17.07
CA ILE A 100 -8.47 -4.81 -17.95
C ILE A 100 -8.01 -3.44 -18.41
N ALA A 101 -6.71 -3.16 -18.29
CA ALA A 101 -6.10 -1.95 -18.84
C ALA A 101 -5.00 -2.29 -19.83
N ILE A 102 -4.84 -1.47 -20.87
CA ILE A 102 -3.76 -1.61 -21.86
C ILE A 102 -3.02 -0.30 -22.05
N GLY A 103 -1.67 -0.35 -22.06
CA GLY A 103 -0.90 0.86 -22.25
C GLY A 103 0.61 0.69 -22.22
N GLY A 104 1.32 1.63 -22.84
CA GLY A 104 2.77 1.83 -22.62
C GLY A 104 3.02 2.46 -21.24
N ALA A 105 4.15 3.17 -21.07
CA ALA A 105 4.49 3.81 -19.79
C ALA A 105 3.37 4.73 -19.25
N GLU A 106 2.90 5.71 -20.03
CA GLU A 106 1.82 6.62 -19.60
C GLU A 106 0.50 5.89 -19.36
N GLY A 107 0.17 4.91 -20.22
CA GLY A 107 -1.04 4.13 -20.08
C GLY A 107 -1.00 3.21 -18.84
N ALA A 108 0.18 2.79 -18.40
CA ALA A 108 0.35 2.06 -17.15
C ALA A 108 0.05 2.93 -15.92
N LEU A 109 0.36 4.24 -15.97
CA LEU A 109 -0.01 5.19 -14.90
C LEU A 109 -1.53 5.39 -14.82
N LEU A 110 -2.20 5.54 -15.97
CA LEU A 110 -3.67 5.58 -16.04
C LEU A 110 -4.30 4.28 -15.54
N ALA A 111 -3.75 3.14 -15.97
CA ALA A 111 -4.17 1.82 -15.49
C ALA A 111 -4.02 1.70 -13.98
N ARG A 112 -2.90 2.19 -13.44
CA ARG A 112 -2.63 2.15 -12.00
C ARG A 112 -3.68 2.92 -11.20
N ALA A 113 -3.99 4.15 -11.62
CA ALA A 113 -5.01 4.97 -10.98
C ALA A 113 -6.41 4.32 -11.03
N ALA A 114 -6.74 3.70 -12.16
CA ALA A 114 -7.97 2.95 -12.32
C ALA A 114 -8.02 1.73 -11.38
N MET A 115 -6.91 0.99 -11.23
CA MET A 115 -6.84 -0.19 -10.36
C MET A 115 -6.85 0.16 -8.86
N ASP A 116 -6.24 1.27 -8.47
CA ASP A 116 -6.24 1.79 -7.10
C ASP A 116 -7.64 2.27 -6.65
N ALA A 117 -8.50 2.66 -7.60
CA ALA A 117 -9.87 3.03 -7.33
C ALA A 117 -10.79 1.83 -7.01
N LEU A 118 -10.30 0.60 -7.15
CA LEU A 118 -11.06 -0.63 -6.92
C LEU A 118 -10.63 -1.32 -5.63
N PRO A 119 -11.57 -1.96 -4.90
CA PRO A 119 -11.23 -2.70 -3.68
C PRO A 119 -10.29 -3.88 -3.98
N LEU A 120 -9.66 -4.39 -2.93
CA LEU A 120 -8.92 -5.65 -3.01
C LEU A 120 -9.85 -6.81 -3.38
N PHE A 121 -9.26 -7.85 -3.95
CA PHE A 121 -9.86 -9.10 -4.43
C PHE A 121 -10.70 -8.97 -5.71
N MET A 122 -10.98 -7.75 -6.16
CA MET A 122 -11.64 -7.54 -7.44
C MET A 122 -10.66 -7.84 -8.59
N PRO A 123 -11.03 -8.68 -9.59
CA PRO A 123 -10.13 -9.02 -10.69
C PRO A 123 -9.69 -7.79 -11.48
N LYS A 124 -8.39 -7.51 -11.48
CA LYS A 124 -7.80 -6.34 -12.14
C LYS A 124 -6.45 -6.70 -12.77
N LEU A 125 -6.29 -6.39 -14.06
CA LEU A 125 -5.13 -6.76 -14.87
C LEU A 125 -4.70 -5.61 -15.78
N THR A 126 -3.43 -5.26 -15.76
CA THR A 126 -2.83 -4.34 -16.74
C THR A 126 -1.90 -5.07 -17.69
N LEU A 127 -1.95 -4.72 -18.98
CA LEU A 127 -1.01 -5.19 -19.98
C LEU A 127 -0.11 -4.04 -20.41
N SER A 128 1.19 -4.22 -20.26
CA SER A 128 2.17 -3.19 -20.61
C SER A 128 3.50 -3.72 -21.10
N PRO A 129 4.13 -3.10 -22.12
CA PRO A 129 5.51 -3.42 -22.50
C PRO A 129 6.53 -2.94 -21.46
N VAL A 130 6.13 -2.12 -20.48
CA VAL A 130 7.03 -1.69 -19.38
C VAL A 130 6.86 -2.52 -18.11
N ALA A 131 6.09 -3.62 -18.15
CA ALA A 131 5.94 -4.54 -17.01
C ALA A 131 7.22 -5.34 -16.69
N SER A 132 8.31 -5.12 -17.43
CA SER A 132 9.64 -5.69 -17.19
C SER A 132 10.71 -4.67 -17.58
N GLY A 133 11.85 -4.67 -16.87
CA GLY A 133 13.00 -3.80 -17.15
C GLY A 133 13.42 -2.97 -15.94
N SER A 134 13.98 -1.79 -16.20
CA SER A 134 14.45 -0.85 -15.16
C SER A 134 13.38 0.15 -14.72
N HIS A 135 12.19 0.10 -15.30
CA HIS A 135 11.03 0.83 -14.80
C HIS A 135 10.64 0.29 -13.43
N LYS A 136 10.25 1.18 -12.52
CA LYS A 136 9.83 0.73 -11.21
C LYS A 136 8.48 0.04 -11.34
N PHE A 137 8.41 -1.19 -10.85
CA PHE A 137 7.20 -1.99 -10.91
C PHE A 137 6.08 -1.44 -10.00
N ASP A 138 6.45 -0.67 -8.97
CA ASP A 138 5.52 0.01 -8.08
C ASP A 138 4.65 1.05 -8.82
N GLU A 139 5.13 1.67 -9.90
CA GLU A 139 4.36 2.61 -10.74
C GLU A 139 3.21 1.91 -11.49
N ILE A 140 3.29 0.58 -11.65
CA ILE A 140 2.31 -0.24 -12.37
C ILE A 140 1.29 -0.87 -11.41
N ILE A 141 1.75 -1.39 -10.27
CA ILE A 141 0.92 -2.15 -9.31
C ILE A 141 0.64 -1.36 -8.01
N GLY A 142 1.70 -0.81 -7.42
CA GLY A 142 1.80 -0.26 -6.06
C GLY A 142 1.10 -1.05 -4.96
N TYR A 143 0.09 -0.49 -4.30
CA TYR A 143 -0.43 -0.98 -3.00
C TYR A 143 -1.75 -1.74 -3.12
N ASN A 144 -1.93 -2.46 -4.22
CA ASN A 144 -3.13 -3.25 -4.48
C ASN A 144 -2.75 -4.69 -4.89
N ASP A 145 -3.75 -5.52 -5.16
CA ASP A 145 -3.62 -6.92 -5.60
C ASP A 145 -3.72 -7.08 -7.13
N ALA A 146 -3.39 -6.03 -7.88
CA ALA A 146 -3.43 -6.06 -9.33
C ALA A 146 -2.40 -7.02 -9.93
N MET A 147 -2.75 -7.55 -11.09
CA MET A 147 -1.84 -8.31 -11.93
C MET A 147 -1.28 -7.41 -13.04
N ALA A 148 -0.01 -7.62 -13.39
CA ALA A 148 0.59 -7.05 -14.59
C ALA A 148 1.05 -8.17 -15.53
N MET A 149 0.78 -7.99 -16.82
CA MET A 149 1.20 -8.89 -17.88
C MET A 149 2.04 -8.14 -18.91
N HIS A 150 3.26 -8.62 -19.15
CA HIS A 150 4.14 -8.04 -20.16
C HIS A 150 3.61 -8.34 -21.58
N THR A 151 3.54 -7.33 -22.44
CA THR A 151 2.97 -7.50 -23.79
C THR A 151 3.94 -8.07 -24.81
N VAL A 152 5.21 -8.28 -24.47
CA VAL A 152 6.29 -8.82 -25.33
C VAL A 152 6.65 -7.92 -26.52
N VAL A 153 5.65 -7.52 -27.29
CA VAL A 153 5.67 -6.53 -28.35
C VAL A 153 4.99 -5.25 -27.87
N ASP A 154 5.26 -4.14 -28.56
CA ASP A 154 4.54 -2.90 -28.31
C ASP A 154 3.05 -3.02 -28.67
N ILE A 155 2.21 -2.22 -28.02
CA ILE A 155 0.76 -2.16 -28.25
C ILE A 155 0.50 -1.15 -29.38
N LEU A 156 0.86 -1.58 -30.59
CA LEU A 156 0.69 -0.84 -31.85
C LEU A 156 0.07 -1.76 -32.90
N GLY A 157 -1.24 -1.83 -32.90
CA GLY A 157 -2.02 -2.69 -33.77
C GLY A 157 -2.16 -4.13 -33.27
N ILE A 158 -2.98 -4.88 -33.99
CA ILE A 158 -3.33 -6.26 -33.66
C ILE A 158 -2.61 -7.21 -34.62
N ASN A 159 -1.74 -8.05 -34.08
CA ASN A 159 -0.99 -9.07 -34.80
C ASN A 159 -1.17 -10.45 -34.13
N SER A 160 -0.58 -11.50 -34.71
CA SER A 160 -0.73 -12.87 -34.19
C SER A 160 -0.23 -13.06 -32.76
N ILE A 161 0.75 -12.26 -32.33
CA ILE A 161 1.28 -12.27 -30.96
C ILE A 161 0.34 -11.51 -30.03
N SER A 162 -0.02 -10.26 -30.36
CA SER A 162 -0.88 -9.44 -29.49
C SER A 162 -2.27 -10.04 -29.32
N LYS A 163 -2.85 -10.68 -30.35
CA LYS A 163 -4.11 -11.45 -30.22
C LYS A 163 -4.02 -12.51 -29.12
N ARG A 164 -2.98 -13.34 -29.14
CA ARG A 164 -2.79 -14.41 -28.14
C ARG A 164 -2.60 -13.85 -26.73
N LEU A 165 -1.91 -12.73 -26.60
CA LEU A 165 -1.72 -12.08 -25.29
C LEU A 165 -3.01 -11.47 -24.76
N PHE A 166 -3.80 -10.81 -25.61
CA PHE A 166 -5.12 -10.31 -25.27
C PHE A 166 -6.10 -11.44 -24.92
N ASP A 167 -6.07 -12.56 -25.66
CA ASP A 167 -6.86 -13.75 -25.36
C ASP A 167 -6.50 -14.33 -23.98
N ASN A 168 -5.22 -14.43 -23.66
CA ASN A 168 -4.75 -14.89 -22.35
C ASN A 168 -5.20 -13.96 -21.22
N ALA A 169 -5.10 -12.64 -21.43
CA ALA A 169 -5.53 -11.65 -20.44
C ALA A 169 -7.04 -11.73 -20.16
N VAL A 170 -7.87 -11.83 -21.21
CA VAL A 170 -9.32 -12.03 -21.06
C VAL A 170 -9.60 -13.36 -20.37
N GLY A 171 -8.91 -14.45 -20.77
CA GLY A 171 -9.04 -15.75 -20.12
C GLY A 171 -8.72 -15.73 -18.63
N ALA A 172 -7.66 -15.00 -18.22
CA ALA A 172 -7.31 -14.82 -16.82
C ALA A 172 -8.42 -14.12 -16.02
N ILE A 173 -8.94 -13.00 -16.53
CA ILE A 173 -10.04 -12.26 -15.89
C ILE A 173 -11.33 -13.08 -15.83
N VAL A 174 -11.69 -13.76 -16.92
CA VAL A 174 -12.86 -14.66 -16.96
C VAL A 174 -12.70 -15.79 -15.94
N GLY A 175 -11.50 -16.36 -15.83
CA GLY A 175 -11.17 -17.39 -14.84
C GLY A 175 -11.37 -16.88 -13.41
N MET A 176 -10.83 -15.70 -13.09
CA MET A 176 -11.00 -15.08 -11.77
C MET A 176 -12.48 -14.77 -11.46
N LEU A 177 -13.21 -14.21 -12.42
CA LEU A 177 -14.63 -13.91 -12.26
C LEU A 177 -15.46 -15.18 -12.02
N ASN A 178 -15.07 -16.31 -12.60
CA ASN A 178 -15.79 -17.59 -12.47
C ASN A 178 -15.19 -18.51 -11.40
N ALA A 179 -14.19 -18.05 -10.66
CA ALA A 179 -13.57 -18.84 -9.61
C ALA A 179 -14.58 -19.15 -8.50
N LYS A 180 -14.55 -20.39 -8.01
CA LYS A 180 -15.28 -20.78 -6.80
C LYS A 180 -14.41 -20.44 -5.60
N LEU A 181 -14.67 -19.30 -5.00
CA LEU A 181 -13.96 -18.89 -3.79
C LEU A 181 -14.34 -19.80 -2.63
N ALA A 182 -13.39 -20.04 -1.73
CA ALA A 182 -13.70 -20.69 -0.46
C ALA A 182 -14.78 -19.87 0.25
N PRO A 183 -15.73 -20.52 0.94
CA PRO A 183 -16.71 -19.78 1.74
C PRO A 183 -15.98 -18.89 2.72
N GLU A 184 -16.46 -17.65 2.88
CA GLU A 184 -15.99 -16.79 3.97
C GLU A 184 -16.15 -17.59 5.28
N THR A 185 -15.05 -17.70 6.03
CA THR A 185 -15.08 -18.24 7.38
C THR A 185 -15.99 -17.36 8.26
N GLU A 186 -16.42 -17.88 9.42
CA GLU A 186 -17.23 -17.13 10.39
C GLU A 186 -16.66 -15.74 10.67
N LYS A 187 -17.44 -14.84 11.28
CA LYS A 187 -16.99 -13.49 11.67
C LYS A 187 -15.83 -13.56 12.69
N VAL A 188 -14.62 -13.78 12.20
CA VAL A 188 -13.37 -13.77 12.97
C VAL A 188 -12.94 -12.32 13.14
N VAL A 189 -12.45 -11.97 14.33
CA VAL A 189 -11.87 -10.65 14.58
C VAL A 189 -10.49 -10.60 13.91
N ARG A 190 -10.35 -9.73 12.91
CA ARG A 190 -9.14 -9.60 12.10
C ARG A 190 -8.23 -8.51 12.63
N ILE A 191 -6.95 -8.83 12.79
CA ILE A 191 -5.93 -7.93 13.32
C ILE A 191 -4.84 -7.71 12.26
N GLY A 192 -4.53 -6.45 11.96
CA GLY A 192 -3.35 -6.09 11.19
C GLY A 192 -2.15 -5.88 12.10
N ILE A 193 -0.97 -6.35 11.72
CA ILE A 193 0.27 -6.07 12.45
C ILE A 193 1.41 -5.70 11.50
N THR A 194 2.11 -4.60 11.79
CA THR A 194 3.37 -4.29 11.09
C THR A 194 4.54 -4.99 11.73
N ALA A 195 5.48 -5.47 10.92
CA ALA A 195 6.68 -6.16 11.37
C ALA A 195 7.90 -5.82 10.51
N ALA A 196 9.08 -6.02 11.06
CA ALA A 196 10.34 -6.04 10.33
C ALA A 196 11.20 -7.17 10.87
N GLY A 197 12.13 -7.70 10.07
CA GLY A 197 12.93 -8.87 10.47
C GLY A 197 13.65 -8.69 11.82
N THR A 198 14.00 -7.46 12.20
CA THR A 198 14.64 -7.12 13.48
C THR A 198 13.71 -7.19 14.69
N VAL A 199 12.39 -7.31 14.48
CA VAL A 199 11.35 -7.36 15.52
C VAL A 199 10.33 -8.49 15.32
N THR A 200 10.48 -9.32 14.29
CA THR A 200 9.60 -10.47 14.00
C THR A 200 9.63 -11.61 15.03
N PRO A 201 10.78 -12.02 15.60
CA PRO A 201 10.84 -13.19 16.49
C PRO A 201 9.80 -13.23 17.62
N PRO A 202 9.60 -12.17 18.44
CA PRO A 202 8.57 -12.17 19.48
C PRO A 202 7.14 -12.27 18.92
N LEU A 203 6.87 -11.72 17.73
CA LEU A 203 5.54 -11.73 17.13
C LEU A 203 5.11 -13.15 16.76
N VAL A 204 6.02 -13.91 16.13
CA VAL A 204 5.77 -15.31 15.74
C VAL A 204 5.69 -16.21 16.96
N LYS A 205 6.55 -15.97 17.96
CA LYS A 205 6.62 -16.82 19.15
C LYS A 205 5.45 -16.61 20.12
N ILE A 206 4.99 -15.36 20.29
CA ILE A 206 4.06 -14.98 21.37
C ILE A 206 2.78 -14.35 20.82
N VAL A 207 2.87 -13.26 20.06
CA VAL A 207 1.70 -12.45 19.69
C VAL A 207 0.73 -13.23 18.81
N LEU A 208 1.23 -13.81 17.71
CA LEU A 208 0.43 -14.58 16.75
C LEU A 208 -0.26 -15.78 17.43
N PRO A 209 0.46 -16.72 18.09
CA PRO A 209 -0.20 -17.87 18.72
C PRO A 209 -1.21 -17.48 19.80
N MET A 210 -0.95 -16.40 20.54
CA MET A 210 -1.85 -15.93 21.59
C MET A 210 -3.17 -15.39 21.04
N LEU A 211 -3.10 -14.57 19.99
CA LEU A 211 -4.28 -14.01 19.33
C LEU A 211 -5.09 -15.11 18.62
N GLU A 212 -4.41 -16.01 17.90
CA GLU A 212 -5.03 -17.15 17.22
C GLU A 212 -5.75 -18.10 18.20
N LYS A 213 -5.13 -18.40 19.35
CA LYS A 213 -5.76 -19.21 20.41
C LYS A 213 -7.02 -18.56 20.97
N LYS A 214 -7.17 -17.24 20.84
CA LYS A 214 -8.36 -16.48 21.24
C LYS A 214 -9.40 -16.35 20.12
N GLY A 215 -9.17 -16.97 18.96
CA GLY A 215 -10.07 -16.93 17.81
C GLY A 215 -9.97 -15.63 17.01
N TYR A 216 -8.80 -14.99 17.01
CA TYR A 216 -8.51 -13.86 16.12
C TYR A 216 -7.72 -14.37 14.91
N GLU A 217 -7.86 -13.69 13.78
CA GLU A 217 -7.05 -13.91 12.59
C GLU A 217 -6.07 -12.75 12.43
N VAL A 218 -4.79 -13.04 12.28
CA VAL A 218 -3.75 -12.01 12.30
C VAL A 218 -3.02 -11.96 10.97
N TYR A 219 -2.88 -10.75 10.43
CA TYR A 219 -2.27 -10.48 9.14
C TYR A 219 -1.02 -9.64 9.36
N SER A 220 0.14 -10.23 9.05
CA SER A 220 1.43 -9.57 9.20
C SER A 220 1.82 -8.83 7.93
N PHE A 221 2.20 -7.56 8.07
CA PHE A 221 2.65 -6.69 7.00
C PHE A 221 4.10 -6.29 7.26
N HIS A 222 4.99 -6.57 6.30
CA HIS A 222 6.36 -6.11 6.43
C HIS A 222 6.42 -4.59 6.24
N SER A 223 6.89 -3.83 7.24
CA SER A 223 7.07 -2.37 7.18
C SER A 223 8.28 -1.99 6.30
N ASN A 224 8.20 -2.30 5.01
CA ASN A 224 9.26 -2.18 4.03
C ASN A 224 9.02 -1.04 3.02
N GLY A 225 8.11 -0.12 3.32
CA GLY A 225 7.66 0.93 2.42
C GLY A 225 6.32 0.60 1.77
N VAL A 226 6.03 -0.69 1.59
CA VAL A 226 4.84 -1.21 0.88
C VAL A 226 3.85 -1.87 1.82
N GLY A 227 4.30 -2.68 2.78
CA GLY A 227 3.39 -3.43 3.64
C GLY A 227 2.51 -2.55 4.53
N GLY A 228 3.03 -1.45 5.07
CA GLY A 228 2.22 -0.48 5.83
C GLY A 228 1.07 0.10 5.01
N PRO A 229 1.33 0.69 3.83
CA PRO A 229 0.26 1.13 2.92
C PRO A 229 -0.77 0.05 2.57
N CYS A 230 -0.35 -1.20 2.34
CA CYS A 230 -1.28 -2.31 2.10
C CYS A 230 -2.18 -2.55 3.33
N MET A 231 -1.63 -2.49 4.54
CA MET A 231 -2.40 -2.57 5.78
C MET A 231 -3.37 -1.38 5.91
N ASP A 232 -2.90 -0.15 5.66
CA ASP A 232 -3.71 1.08 5.71
C ASP A 232 -4.89 1.02 4.72
N ASN A 233 -4.69 0.48 3.51
CA ASN A 233 -5.75 0.26 2.54
C ASN A 233 -6.82 -0.72 3.06
N LEU A 234 -6.41 -1.81 3.72
CA LEU A 234 -7.31 -2.77 4.36
C LEU A 234 -8.05 -2.17 5.57
N VAL A 235 -7.39 -1.31 6.34
CA VAL A 235 -8.04 -0.54 7.42
C VAL A 235 -9.13 0.37 6.87
N ASN A 236 -8.85 1.15 5.83
CA ASN A 236 -9.83 2.01 5.18
C ASN A 236 -11.00 1.22 4.57
N GLY A 237 -10.74 -0.01 4.12
CA GLY A 237 -11.77 -0.95 3.68
C GLY A 237 -12.58 -1.61 4.81
N GLY A 238 -12.32 -1.26 6.08
CA GLY A 238 -13.02 -1.83 7.23
C GLY A 238 -12.67 -3.29 7.53
N TYR A 239 -11.54 -3.79 7.01
CA TYR A 239 -11.18 -5.20 7.09
C TYR A 239 -10.74 -5.61 8.50
N PHE A 240 -10.04 -4.71 9.21
CA PHE A 240 -9.48 -4.96 10.54
C PHE A 240 -10.33 -4.36 11.66
N GLN A 241 -10.39 -5.08 12.79
CA GLN A 241 -11.02 -4.63 14.03
C GLN A 241 -9.99 -4.19 15.08
N GLY A 242 -8.70 -4.37 14.79
CA GLY A 242 -7.60 -3.85 15.59
C GLY A 242 -6.30 -3.88 14.82
N VAL A 243 -5.37 -3.00 15.18
CA VAL A 243 -4.06 -2.87 14.54
C VAL A 243 -2.98 -2.82 15.60
N ILE A 244 -1.88 -3.54 15.36
CA ILE A 244 -0.63 -3.38 16.10
C ILE A 244 0.40 -2.74 15.17
N GLU A 245 0.80 -1.52 15.51
CA GLU A 245 1.95 -0.86 14.90
C GLU A 245 3.22 -1.24 15.65
N TYR A 246 3.74 -2.43 15.37
CA TYR A 246 4.93 -2.94 16.06
C TYR A 246 6.24 -2.41 15.47
N SER A 247 6.23 -2.06 14.17
CA SER A 247 7.37 -1.52 13.46
C SER A 247 6.99 -0.25 12.72
N LEU A 248 7.66 0.84 13.04
CA LEU A 248 7.48 2.17 12.45
C LEU A 248 8.61 2.54 11.49
N SER A 249 9.31 1.55 10.94
CA SER A 249 10.44 1.76 10.02
C SER A 249 10.08 2.65 8.81
N GLU A 250 8.82 2.63 8.38
CA GLU A 250 8.32 3.43 7.27
C GLU A 250 8.20 4.93 7.61
N LEU A 251 8.01 5.29 8.89
CA LEU A 251 8.07 6.69 9.32
C LEU A 251 9.50 7.22 9.22
N VAL A 252 10.50 6.39 9.55
CA VAL A 252 11.91 6.73 9.33
C VAL A 252 12.18 6.91 7.83
N GLY A 253 11.68 5.98 7.01
CA GLY A 253 11.84 6.05 5.56
C GLY A 253 11.20 7.29 4.92
N ASN A 254 10.09 7.78 5.47
CA ASN A 254 9.46 9.01 4.98
C ASN A 254 10.30 10.27 5.25
N LEU A 255 11.03 10.31 6.36
CA LEU A 255 11.87 11.45 6.71
C LEU A 255 13.26 11.40 6.04
N TYR A 256 13.85 10.21 5.93
CA TYR A 256 15.25 10.05 5.51
C TYR A 256 15.43 9.25 4.21
N GLY A 257 14.33 8.84 3.57
CA GLY A 257 14.37 8.06 2.34
C GLY A 257 14.76 6.60 2.57
N GLY A 258 15.58 6.05 1.68
CA GLY A 258 15.98 4.65 1.74
C GLY A 258 14.92 3.69 1.20
N LEU A 259 15.15 2.40 1.45
CA LEU A 259 14.37 1.30 0.88
C LEU A 259 12.96 1.22 1.47
N HIS A 260 12.77 1.71 2.69
CA HIS A 260 11.48 1.67 3.40
C HIS A 260 10.69 2.97 3.30
N LYS A 261 11.05 3.86 2.37
CA LYS A 261 10.25 5.06 2.09
C LYS A 261 8.84 4.65 1.70
N SER A 262 7.84 5.29 2.31
CA SER A 262 6.43 4.96 2.15
C SER A 262 5.62 6.19 1.73
N ARG A 263 4.29 6.09 1.83
CA ARG A 263 3.38 7.23 1.64
C ARG A 263 3.47 8.20 2.84
N PRO A 264 3.30 9.52 2.64
CA PRO A 264 3.37 10.49 3.74
C PRO A 264 2.35 10.26 4.86
N ASP A 265 1.19 9.70 4.53
CA ASP A 265 0.05 9.46 5.43
C ASP A 265 0.10 8.09 6.13
N ARG A 266 1.21 7.36 6.02
CA ARG A 266 1.41 6.09 6.70
C ARG A 266 1.02 6.22 8.19
N MET A 267 0.27 5.21 8.71
CA MET A 267 -0.18 5.04 10.11
C MET A 267 -1.49 5.77 10.42
N GLU A 268 -1.90 6.69 9.55
CA GLU A 268 -3.05 7.53 9.81
C GLU A 268 -4.37 6.77 9.61
N ALA A 269 -4.40 5.72 8.78
CA ALA A 269 -5.65 5.02 8.47
C ALA A 269 -6.36 4.49 9.73
N ALA A 270 -5.65 3.83 10.65
CA ALA A 270 -6.25 3.32 11.90
C ALA A 270 -6.68 4.45 12.84
N ILE A 271 -5.92 5.54 12.86
CA ILE A 271 -6.17 6.74 13.67
C ILE A 271 -7.48 7.40 13.22
N GLU A 272 -7.62 7.67 11.92
CA GLU A 272 -8.77 8.37 11.34
C GLU A 272 -10.02 7.49 11.35
N ALA A 273 -9.88 6.20 11.05
CA ALA A 273 -10.98 5.23 11.12
C ALA A 273 -11.42 4.96 12.57
N GLY A 274 -10.60 5.28 13.57
CA GLY A 274 -10.87 4.98 14.98
C GLY A 274 -10.84 3.48 15.28
N VAL A 275 -10.03 2.72 14.53
CA VAL A 275 -9.77 1.30 14.79
C VAL A 275 -8.83 1.21 16.01
N PRO A 276 -9.11 0.32 16.99
CA PRO A 276 -8.20 0.06 18.10
C PRO A 276 -6.75 -0.12 17.66
N LEU A 277 -5.88 0.77 18.13
CA LEU A 277 -4.48 0.85 17.71
C LEU A 277 -3.53 0.71 18.91
N VAL A 278 -2.69 -0.32 18.90
CA VAL A 278 -1.53 -0.44 19.80
C VAL A 278 -0.28 -0.07 19.03
N ALA A 279 0.44 0.97 19.45
CA ALA A 279 1.65 1.43 18.78
C ALA A 279 2.90 1.24 19.65
N VAL A 280 3.99 0.82 19.01
CA VAL A 280 5.30 0.57 19.61
C VAL A 280 6.36 1.29 18.77
N PRO A 281 7.38 1.93 19.37
CA PRO A 281 8.42 2.65 18.62
C PRO A 281 9.44 1.71 17.95
N GLY A 282 9.03 0.55 17.45
CA GLY A 282 9.93 -0.42 16.84
C GLY A 282 10.60 0.11 15.58
N VAL A 283 11.90 -0.15 15.45
CA VAL A 283 12.73 0.20 14.28
C VAL A 283 12.75 1.71 13.97
N THR A 284 12.61 2.55 14.99
CA THR A 284 12.60 4.03 14.85
C THR A 284 13.98 4.68 14.94
N SER A 285 15.02 3.92 15.30
CA SER A 285 16.39 4.43 15.52
C SER A 285 17.36 4.14 14.37
N VAL A 286 16.86 3.57 13.26
CA VAL A 286 17.68 3.10 12.13
C VAL A 286 17.00 3.39 10.80
N VAL A 287 17.77 3.83 9.80
CA VAL A 287 17.34 3.91 8.40
C VAL A 287 17.81 2.67 7.63
N VAL A 288 16.94 2.16 6.76
CA VAL A 288 17.21 0.97 5.94
C VAL A 288 17.57 1.42 4.53
N LEU A 289 18.80 1.16 4.11
CA LEU A 289 19.37 1.64 2.85
C LEU A 289 19.85 0.49 1.99
N SER A 290 20.02 0.75 0.70
CA SER A 290 20.81 -0.15 -0.13
C SER A 290 22.25 -0.17 0.41
N THR A 291 22.96 -1.30 0.26
CA THR A 291 24.36 -1.39 0.70
C THR A 291 25.24 -0.32 0.04
N ALA A 292 24.91 0.11 -1.18
CA ALA A 292 25.57 1.20 -1.88
C ALA A 292 25.24 2.57 -1.25
N ASP A 293 23.96 2.89 -1.05
CA ASP A 293 23.53 4.17 -0.48
C ASP A 293 24.04 4.36 0.96
N ALA A 294 24.16 3.27 1.71
CA ALA A 294 24.72 3.30 3.06
C ALA A 294 26.20 3.75 3.10
N GLN A 295 26.91 3.81 1.96
CA GLN A 295 28.26 4.34 1.87
C GLN A 295 28.33 5.84 1.53
N ALA A 296 27.18 6.51 1.33
CA ALA A 296 27.16 7.93 1.03
C ALA A 296 27.81 8.76 2.17
N PRO A 297 28.47 9.90 1.86
CA PRO A 297 29.14 10.75 2.86
C PRO A 297 28.23 11.19 4.02
N ALA A 298 26.93 11.34 3.78
CA ALA A 298 25.95 11.67 4.82
C ALA A 298 25.87 10.65 5.96
N TYR A 299 26.38 9.43 5.75
CA TYR A 299 26.40 8.33 6.72
C TYR A 299 27.80 7.98 7.22
N GLU A 300 28.79 8.84 6.96
CA GLU A 300 30.14 8.67 7.48
C GLU A 300 30.16 8.74 9.02
N GLY A 301 30.97 7.89 9.66
CA GLY A 301 31.08 7.81 11.13
C GLY A 301 29.87 7.22 11.86
N ARG A 302 28.75 6.96 11.17
CA ARG A 302 27.56 6.35 11.78
C ARG A 302 27.74 4.85 12.00
N LYS A 303 27.06 4.31 13.01
CA LYS A 303 26.99 2.86 13.24
C LYS A 303 26.22 2.19 12.09
N LYS A 304 26.74 1.07 11.58
CA LYS A 304 26.15 0.33 10.46
C LYS A 304 26.07 -1.15 10.77
N TYR A 305 25.02 -1.80 10.28
CA TYR A 305 24.87 -3.24 10.32
C TYR A 305 24.62 -3.76 8.90
N TYR A 306 25.59 -4.52 8.40
CA TYR A 306 25.47 -5.22 7.13
C TYR A 306 24.48 -6.37 7.30
N HIS A 307 23.27 -6.22 6.75
CA HIS A 307 22.22 -7.23 6.88
C HIS A 307 22.37 -8.31 5.83
N ASN A 308 22.53 -7.89 4.57
CA ASN A 308 22.80 -8.77 3.44
C ASN A 308 23.44 -7.97 2.29
N ARG A 309 23.60 -8.61 1.12
CA ARG A 309 24.21 -7.99 -0.06
C ARG A 309 23.50 -6.72 -0.57
N GLU A 310 22.20 -6.62 -0.34
CA GLU A 310 21.38 -5.52 -0.83
C GLU A 310 21.09 -4.48 0.25
N ILE A 311 21.11 -4.86 1.53
CA ILE A 311 20.60 -4.05 2.63
C ILE A 311 21.67 -3.81 3.69
N THR A 312 21.83 -2.54 4.06
CA THR A 312 22.59 -2.11 5.24
C THR A 312 21.72 -1.19 6.10
N LEU A 313 21.65 -1.48 7.40
CA LEU A 313 20.97 -0.62 8.37
C LEU A 313 21.98 0.39 8.92
N VAL A 314 21.59 1.65 9.01
CA VAL A 314 22.43 2.73 9.53
C VAL A 314 21.73 3.39 10.71
N SER A 315 22.44 3.61 11.82
CA SER A 315 21.83 4.29 12.97
C SER A 315 21.53 5.74 12.64
N LEU A 316 20.40 6.21 13.15
CA LEU A 316 20.06 7.63 13.15
C LEU A 316 20.86 8.38 14.20
N THR A 317 21.03 9.69 14.00
CA THR A 317 21.52 10.61 15.03
C THR A 317 20.43 10.87 16.06
N GLU A 318 20.79 11.52 17.18
CA GLU A 318 19.82 11.94 18.19
C GLU A 318 18.79 12.92 17.63
N GLU A 319 19.23 13.92 16.85
CA GLU A 319 18.36 14.89 16.19
C GLU A 319 17.39 14.22 15.21
N GLU A 320 17.87 13.22 14.46
CA GLU A 320 17.01 12.47 13.55
C GLU A 320 15.99 11.61 14.30
N CYS A 321 16.39 10.99 15.41
CA CYS A 321 15.48 10.27 16.30
C CYS A 321 14.40 11.20 16.89
N LEU A 322 14.75 12.43 17.26
CA LEU A 322 13.78 13.44 17.71
C LEU A 322 12.75 13.74 16.62
N ALA A 323 13.17 13.91 15.36
CA ALA A 323 12.26 14.17 14.25
C ALA A 323 11.30 13.00 13.98
N VAL A 324 11.79 11.75 14.07
CA VAL A 324 10.95 10.54 13.97
C VAL A 324 9.91 10.51 15.09
N ALA A 325 10.32 10.77 16.33
CA ALA A 325 9.42 10.79 17.48
C ALA A 325 8.36 11.89 17.36
N ASN A 326 8.75 13.08 16.89
CA ASN A 326 7.82 14.18 16.64
C ASN A 326 6.78 13.78 15.58
N SER A 327 7.23 13.20 14.46
CA SER A 327 6.32 12.72 13.40
C SER A 327 5.33 11.67 13.92
N PHE A 328 5.81 10.73 14.73
CA PHE A 328 4.96 9.71 15.37
C PHE A 328 3.92 10.34 16.31
N VAL A 329 4.35 11.24 17.20
CA VAL A 329 3.47 11.87 18.19
C VAL A 329 2.43 12.77 17.52
N ASP A 330 2.83 13.55 16.51
CA ASP A 330 1.93 14.43 15.75
C ASP A 330 0.80 13.64 15.07
N LYS A 331 1.09 12.42 14.63
CA LYS A 331 0.11 11.50 14.07
C LYS A 331 -0.77 10.89 15.17
N ILE A 332 -0.20 10.15 16.13
CA ILE A 332 -0.96 9.37 17.12
C ILE A 332 -1.86 10.26 18.00
N ASN A 333 -1.49 11.52 18.26
CA ASN A 333 -2.29 12.45 19.05
C ASN A 333 -3.66 12.77 18.43
N ARG A 334 -3.84 12.55 17.12
CA ARG A 334 -5.13 12.69 16.44
C ARG A 334 -6.10 11.55 16.75
N ALA A 335 -5.64 10.46 17.36
CA ALA A 335 -6.50 9.33 17.67
C ALA A 335 -7.60 9.72 18.66
N LYS A 336 -8.80 9.19 18.43
CA LYS A 336 -9.95 9.42 19.31
C LYS A 336 -9.65 8.84 20.72
N PRO A 337 -10.19 9.45 21.79
CA PRO A 337 -10.03 8.93 23.16
C PRO A 337 -10.35 7.43 23.26
N GLY A 338 -9.47 6.67 23.89
CA GLY A 338 -9.62 5.22 24.07
C GLY A 338 -9.33 4.35 22.84
N LYS A 339 -9.06 4.95 21.66
CA LYS A 339 -8.78 4.19 20.43
C LYS A 339 -7.29 3.93 20.18
N ALA A 340 -6.39 4.55 20.93
CA ALA A 340 -4.96 4.32 20.80
C ALA A 340 -4.26 4.12 22.15
N THR A 341 -3.29 3.21 22.17
CA THR A 341 -2.36 2.99 23.28
C THR A 341 -0.93 2.91 22.76
N VAL A 342 0.00 3.60 23.41
CA VAL A 342 1.45 3.54 23.11
C VAL A 342 2.16 2.71 24.18
N LEU A 343 2.90 1.68 23.75
CA LEU A 343 3.72 0.85 24.63
C LEU A 343 5.20 1.12 24.37
N LEU A 344 5.95 1.43 25.43
CA LEU A 344 7.36 1.82 25.34
C LEU A 344 8.27 0.74 25.92
N PRO A 345 9.05 0.03 25.08
CA PRO A 345 10.12 -0.85 25.55
C PRO A 345 11.37 -0.02 25.85
N LEU A 346 11.74 0.11 27.12
CA LEU A 346 12.80 1.02 27.55
C LEU A 346 14.21 0.57 27.14
N ASN A 347 14.42 -0.72 26.86
CA ASN A 347 15.75 -1.29 26.67
C ASN A 347 16.15 -1.55 25.22
N GLY A 348 15.34 -1.16 24.23
CA GLY A 348 15.72 -1.21 22.82
C GLY A 348 14.56 -1.37 21.83
N PHE A 349 14.75 -0.84 20.62
CA PHE A 349 13.71 -0.76 19.59
C PHE A 349 13.89 -1.71 18.40
N SER A 350 14.98 -2.48 18.37
CA SER A 350 15.21 -3.49 17.32
C SER A 350 16.23 -4.52 17.80
N SER A 351 16.36 -5.67 17.13
CA SER A 351 17.33 -6.71 17.51
C SER A 351 18.78 -6.24 17.61
N GLN A 352 19.15 -5.14 16.96
CA GLN A 352 20.51 -4.58 17.00
C GLN A 352 20.64 -3.36 17.91
N ASP A 353 19.54 -2.86 18.48
CA ASP A 353 19.52 -1.75 19.44
C ASP A 353 19.56 -2.30 20.88
N LYS A 354 20.67 -2.93 21.22
CA LYS A 354 20.92 -3.56 22.53
C LYS A 354 22.39 -3.44 22.89
N GLU A 355 22.70 -3.43 24.17
CA GLU A 355 24.08 -3.41 24.69
C GLU A 355 24.97 -4.43 23.98
N GLY A 356 26.08 -3.95 23.43
CA GLY A 356 27.07 -4.76 22.72
C GLY A 356 26.70 -5.14 21.28
N CYS A 357 25.52 -4.75 20.79
CA CYS A 357 25.12 -4.94 19.38
C CYS A 357 25.54 -3.77 18.49
N ALA A 358 25.55 -4.01 17.17
CA ALA A 358 26.11 -3.09 16.19
C ALA A 358 25.40 -1.73 16.11
N LEU A 359 24.11 -1.67 16.46
CA LEU A 359 23.26 -0.49 16.31
C LEU A 359 22.72 0.03 17.64
N GLU A 360 23.38 -0.28 18.77
CA GLU A 360 23.01 0.28 20.06
C GLU A 360 22.99 1.82 20.00
N ASN A 361 21.84 2.42 20.28
CA ASN A 361 21.66 3.87 20.18
C ASN A 361 20.96 4.43 21.43
N VAL A 362 21.65 4.40 22.56
CA VAL A 362 21.13 4.95 23.83
C VAL A 362 20.68 6.42 23.72
N PRO A 363 21.47 7.34 23.13
CA PRO A 363 21.04 8.74 23.00
C PRO A 363 19.78 8.89 22.14
N GLY A 364 19.74 8.25 20.96
CA GLY A 364 18.57 8.28 20.08
C GLY A 364 17.32 7.66 20.71
N ARG A 365 17.49 6.54 21.42
CA ARG A 365 16.39 5.90 22.17
C ARG A 365 15.84 6.82 23.25
N ASN A 366 16.70 7.46 24.03
CA ASN A 366 16.28 8.41 25.07
C ASN A 366 15.56 9.62 24.47
N ALA A 367 16.07 10.16 23.36
CA ALA A 367 15.41 11.23 22.63
C ALA A 367 13.97 10.87 22.22
N ILE A 368 13.78 9.68 21.63
CA ILE A 368 12.44 9.19 21.24
C ILE A 368 11.53 9.04 22.46
N LEU A 369 12.00 8.38 23.51
CA LEU A 369 11.21 8.16 24.74
C LEU A 369 10.79 9.48 25.38
N ASN A 370 11.70 10.45 25.48
CA ASN A 370 11.43 11.75 26.09
C ASN A 370 10.40 12.55 25.29
N VAL A 371 10.53 12.60 23.97
CA VAL A 371 9.54 13.27 23.11
C VAL A 371 8.16 12.65 23.27
N ILE A 372 8.05 11.32 23.30
CA ILE A 372 6.77 10.65 23.51
C ILE A 372 6.20 11.01 24.89
N ARG A 373 6.99 10.93 25.97
CA ARG A 373 6.53 11.30 27.32
C ARG A 373 6.01 12.72 27.42
N GLU A 374 6.69 13.66 26.78
CA GLU A 374 6.40 15.09 26.89
C GLU A 374 5.24 15.53 26.00
N ARG A 375 5.13 14.97 24.79
CA ARG A 375 4.22 15.48 23.76
C ARG A 375 2.99 14.60 23.53
N LEU A 376 2.95 13.38 24.06
CA LEU A 376 1.78 12.51 23.89
C LEU A 376 0.56 13.12 24.59
N ALA A 377 -0.55 13.19 23.87
CA ALA A 377 -1.76 13.81 24.38
C ALA A 377 -2.33 13.04 25.58
N PRO A 378 -2.89 13.71 26.61
CA PRO A 378 -3.35 13.05 27.83
C PRO A 378 -4.44 11.99 27.67
N HIS A 379 -5.19 12.03 26.55
CA HIS A 379 -6.24 11.05 26.25
C HIS A 379 -5.71 9.76 25.60
N ILE A 380 -4.44 9.74 25.20
CA ILE A 380 -3.75 8.56 24.67
C ILE A 380 -3.12 7.82 25.84
N ARG A 381 -3.43 6.53 25.97
CA ARG A 381 -2.84 5.71 27.03
C ARG A 381 -1.37 5.43 26.70
N MET A 382 -0.48 5.62 27.66
CA MET A 382 0.94 5.27 27.56
C MET A 382 1.33 4.28 28.66
N ILE A 383 2.08 3.23 28.31
CA ILE A 383 2.57 2.25 29.28
C ILE A 383 4.05 1.97 28.99
N GLU A 384 4.89 2.10 30.01
CA GLU A 384 6.32 1.83 29.92
C GLU A 384 6.65 0.46 30.50
N PHE A 385 7.57 -0.24 29.84
CA PHE A 385 8.02 -1.55 30.27
C PHE A 385 9.56 -1.59 30.31
N PRO A 386 10.16 -2.13 31.39
CA PRO A 386 11.61 -2.26 31.53
C PRO A 386 12.17 -3.42 30.70
N TYR A 387 11.68 -3.57 29.47
CA TYR A 387 11.99 -4.66 28.56
C TYR A 387 12.56 -4.12 27.25
N HIS A 388 13.27 -4.98 26.54
CA HIS A 388 13.64 -4.77 25.15
C HIS A 388 12.43 -5.17 24.27
N ILE A 389 12.27 -4.55 23.09
CA ILE A 389 11.12 -4.85 22.20
C ILE A 389 10.97 -6.35 21.89
N ASN A 390 12.10 -7.06 21.77
CA ASN A 390 12.13 -8.50 21.49
C ASN A 390 12.01 -9.43 22.69
N ASP A 391 11.80 -8.91 23.90
CA ASP A 391 11.55 -9.75 25.07
C ASP A 391 10.12 -10.30 25.04
N ASP A 392 9.94 -11.54 25.49
CA ASP A 392 8.65 -12.24 25.45
C ASP A 392 7.59 -11.49 26.27
N GLU A 393 7.99 -10.89 27.39
CA GLU A 393 7.13 -10.13 28.30
C GLU A 393 6.55 -8.88 27.62
N PHE A 394 7.35 -8.21 26.78
CA PHE A 394 6.88 -7.05 26.03
C PHE A 394 5.92 -7.46 24.91
N ALA A 395 6.21 -8.56 24.22
CA ALA A 395 5.33 -9.16 23.22
C ALA A 395 3.97 -9.57 23.82
N LEU A 396 4.01 -10.20 25.00
CA LEU A 396 2.82 -10.59 25.76
C LEU A 396 2.01 -9.37 26.20
N ALA A 397 2.67 -8.31 26.68
CA ALA A 397 2.00 -7.06 27.05
C ALA A 397 1.31 -6.41 25.83
N THR A 398 1.96 -6.43 24.66
CA THR A 398 1.42 -5.91 23.40
C THR A 398 0.14 -6.64 22.99
N ALA A 399 0.17 -7.98 22.98
CA ALA A 399 -0.99 -8.78 22.64
C ALA A 399 -2.15 -8.59 23.64
N ASN A 400 -1.84 -8.54 24.94
CA ASN A 400 -2.86 -8.31 25.97
C ASN A 400 -3.54 -6.94 25.83
N GLU A 401 -2.77 -5.90 25.51
CA GLU A 401 -3.34 -4.56 25.34
C GLU A 401 -4.29 -4.50 24.13
N LEU A 402 -3.93 -5.13 23.01
CA LEU A 402 -4.82 -5.23 21.86
C LEU A 402 -6.11 -5.99 22.22
N LEU A 403 -5.99 -7.12 22.93
CA LEU A 403 -7.16 -7.87 23.40
C LEU A 403 -8.07 -7.03 24.29
N ARG A 404 -7.48 -6.26 25.22
CA ARG A 404 -8.22 -5.33 26.09
C ARG A 404 -9.02 -4.32 25.25
N MET A 405 -8.39 -3.70 24.25
CA MET A 405 -9.03 -2.69 23.42
C MET A 405 -10.14 -3.27 22.53
N THR A 406 -9.91 -4.45 21.93
CA THR A 406 -10.89 -5.08 21.02
C THR A 406 -12.07 -5.74 21.74
N GLN A 407 -11.96 -6.06 23.04
CA GLN A 407 -13.06 -6.60 23.83
C GLN A 407 -14.00 -5.52 24.40
N THR A 408 -13.54 -4.27 24.51
CA THR A 408 -14.31 -3.17 25.11
C THR A 408 -15.29 -2.54 24.10
N ASP A 409 -15.12 -2.80 22.79
CA ASP A 409 -15.97 -2.32 21.70
C ASP A 409 -17.14 -3.28 21.35
N LYS A 410 -17.36 -4.35 22.15
CA LYS A 410 -18.56 -5.20 22.12
C LYS A 410 -19.52 -4.79 23.23
#